data_AF-A0A1I0WP32-F1
#
_entry.id   AF-A0A1I0WP32-F1
#
_cell.length_a   1.000
_cell.length_b   1.000
_cell.length_c   1.000
_cell.angle_alpha   90.00
_cell.angle_beta   90.00
_cell.angle_gamma   90.00
#
_symmetry.space_group_name_H-M   'P 1'
#
loop_
_entity.id
_entity.type
_entity.pdbx_description
1 polymer ?
#
loop_
_entity_poly.entity_id
_entity_poly.type
_entity_poly.pdbx_seq_one_letter_code
_entity_poly.pdbx_strand_id
1 'polypeptide(L)'
;MINLLYKLSPKLDSLTKRQKLMFRVLLLSVSLVFFGAYFKINDHPNADLILGSAMILHIISIAGLLSKWASYRTRSEVSTLD
;
A
#
# COMPACT_ATOMS: atom_id res chain seq x y z
N MET A 1 12.28 -11.49 -3.27
CA MET A 1 12.19 -10.07 -2.87
C MET A 1 11.32 -9.83 -1.62
N ILE A 2 10.20 -10.55 -1.45
CA ILE A 2 9.27 -10.40 -0.30
C ILE A 2 9.94 -10.66 1.07
N ASN A 3 10.91 -11.57 1.14
CA ASN A 3 11.55 -11.99 2.40
C ASN A 3 12.47 -10.92 3.05
N LEU A 4 12.95 -9.94 2.27
CA LEU A 4 13.87 -8.90 2.75
C LEU A 4 13.13 -7.78 3.51
N LEU A 5 11.93 -7.43 3.07
CA LEU A 5 11.07 -6.43 3.71
C LEU A 5 10.60 -6.87 5.11
N TYR A 6 10.25 -8.15 5.28
CA TYR A 6 9.88 -8.70 6.59
C TYR A 6 11.08 -8.83 7.54
N LYS A 7 12.29 -9.00 7.00
CA LYS A 7 13.53 -9.05 7.79
C LYS A 7 13.98 -7.68 8.30
N LEU A 8 13.70 -6.60 7.56
CA LEU A 8 14.04 -5.22 7.96
C LEU A 8 13.07 -4.62 8.98
N SER A 9 11.84 -5.11 9.06
CA SER A 9 10.87 -4.65 10.06
C SER A 9 10.07 -5.85 10.57
N PRO A 10 10.53 -6.53 11.64
CA PRO A 10 9.87 -7.73 12.17
C PRO A 10 8.44 -7.45 12.66
N LYS A 11 8.10 -6.19 12.96
CA LYS A 11 6.72 -5.76 13.26
C LYS A 11 5.76 -6.00 12.08
N LEU A 12 6.24 -5.98 10.83
CA LEU A 12 5.41 -6.25 9.66
C LEU A 12 4.89 -7.70 9.64
N ASP A 13 5.59 -8.63 10.29
CA ASP A 13 5.17 -10.03 10.26
C ASP A 13 3.96 -10.30 11.14
N SER A 14 3.82 -9.54 12.24
CA SER A 14 2.65 -9.53 13.12
C SER A 14 1.40 -8.86 12.55
N LEU A 15 1.50 -8.19 11.39
CA LEU A 15 0.36 -7.53 10.76
C LEU A 15 -0.60 -8.54 10.11
N THR A 16 -1.89 -8.20 10.11
CA THR A 16 -2.90 -9.00 9.40
C THR A 16 -2.64 -8.99 7.89
N LYS A 17 -3.16 -9.99 7.16
CA LYS A 17 -3.13 -10.06 5.69
C LYS A 17 -3.67 -8.78 5.04
N ARG A 18 -4.70 -8.15 5.62
CA ARG A 18 -5.28 -6.89 5.13
C ARG A 18 -4.36 -5.69 5.34
N GLN A 19 -3.70 -5.60 6.49
CA GLN A 19 -2.67 -4.58 6.73
C GLN A 19 -1.47 -4.77 5.81
N LYS A 20 -1.00 -6.01 5.62
CA LYS A 20 0.06 -6.35 4.67
C LYS A 20 -0.34 -5.94 3.23
N LEU A 21 -1.60 -6.13 2.84
CA LEU A 21 -2.11 -5.67 1.55
C LEU A 21 -2.11 -4.15 1.44
N MET A 22 -2.67 -3.43 2.40
CA MET A 22 -2.72 -1.97 2.38
C MET A 22 -1.32 -1.34 2.39
N PHE A 23 -0.37 -1.96 3.09
CA PHE A 23 1.04 -1.55 3.04
C PHE A 23 1.66 -1.74 1.64
N ARG A 24 1.32 -2.83 0.93
CA ARG A 24 1.76 -3.01 -0.47
C ARG A 24 1.13 -1.96 -1.40
N VAL A 25 -0.15 -1.65 -1.21
CA VAL A 25 -0.82 -0.58 -1.97
C VAL A 25 -0.18 0.77 -1.68
N LEU A 26 0.20 1.04 -0.42
CA LEU A 26 0.94 2.24 -0.05
C LEU A 26 2.27 2.34 -0.81
N LEU A 27 3.09 1.28 -0.82
CA LEU A 27 4.35 1.26 -1.57
C LEU A 27 4.16 1.49 -3.08
N LEU A 28 3.12 0.87 -3.66
CA LEU A 28 2.77 1.09 -5.06
C LEU A 28 2.33 2.53 -5.33
N SER A 29 1.50 3.10 -4.46
CA SER A 29 1.03 4.48 -4.61
C SER A 29 2.18 5.49 -4.52
N VAL A 30 3.15 5.29 -3.62
CA VAL A 30 4.35 6.14 -3.52
C VAL A 30 5.13 6.11 -4.83
N SER A 31 5.32 4.91 -5.40
CA SER A 31 5.99 4.76 -6.70
C SER A 31 5.21 5.48 -7.81
N LEU A 32 3.87 5.35 -7.83
CA LEU A 32 3.01 6.02 -8.80
C LEU A 32 3.05 7.56 -8.65
N VAL A 33 3.16 8.09 -7.44
CA VAL A 33 3.31 9.53 -7.19
C VAL A 33 4.63 10.02 -7.79
N PHE A 34 5.74 9.30 -7.58
CA PHE A 34 7.03 9.67 -8.19
C PHE A 34 6.98 9.64 -9.72
N PHE A 35 6.37 8.61 -10.31
CA PHE A 35 6.20 8.54 -11.76
C PHE A 35 5.26 9.63 -12.30
N GLY A 36 4.15 9.90 -11.61
CA GLY A 36 3.21 10.96 -11.98
C GLY A 36 3.86 12.34 -11.91
N ALA A 37 4.65 12.60 -10.87
CA ALA A 37 5.41 13.85 -10.74
C ALA A 37 6.46 13.99 -11.85
N TYR A 38 7.20 12.91 -12.14
CA TYR A 38 8.15 12.88 -13.26
C TYR A 38 7.46 13.17 -14.58
N PHE A 39 6.32 12.53 -14.88
CA PHE A 39 5.57 12.79 -16.12
C PHE A 39 5.01 14.21 -16.18
N LYS A 40 4.66 14.80 -15.04
CA LYS A 40 4.16 16.18 -14.98
C LYS A 40 5.26 17.18 -15.29
N ILE A 41 6.47 16.96 -14.78
CA ILE A 41 7.63 17.83 -15.05
C ILE A 41 8.07 17.74 -16.53
N ASN A 42 7.79 16.61 -17.20
CA ASN A 42 8.10 16.40 -18.62
C ASN A 42 6.91 16.69 -19.56
N ASP A 43 5.87 17.39 -19.10
CA ASP A 43 4.70 17.81 -19.89
C ASP A 43 3.99 16.69 -20.68
N HIS A 44 3.94 15.47 -20.12
CA HIS A 44 3.23 14.37 -20.77
C HIS A 44 1.71 14.56 -20.68
N PRO A 45 0.95 14.27 -21.76
CA PRO A 45 -0.46 14.65 -21.91
C PRO A 45 -1.47 13.92 -20.98
N ASN A 46 -1.01 13.10 -20.04
CA ASN A 46 -1.85 12.41 -19.05
C ASN A 46 -1.28 12.48 -17.62
N ALA A 47 -0.26 13.30 -17.40
CA ALA A 47 0.46 13.34 -16.14
C ALA A 47 -0.44 13.69 -14.94
N ASP A 48 -1.37 14.63 -15.13
CA ASP A 48 -2.29 15.05 -14.07
C ASP A 48 -3.28 13.94 -13.67
N LEU A 49 -3.73 13.11 -14.62
CA LEU A 49 -4.58 11.95 -14.33
C LEU A 49 -3.82 10.87 -13.55
N ILE A 50 -2.57 10.61 -13.94
CA ILE A 50 -1.70 9.65 -13.25
C ILE A 50 -1.38 10.15 -11.84
N LEU A 51 -1.02 11.42 -11.69
CA LEU A 51 -0.72 12.00 -10.38
C LEU A 51 -1.96 12.06 -9.49
N GLY A 52 -3.11 12.46 -10.03
CA GLY A 52 -4.38 12.50 -9.30
C GLY A 52 -4.82 11.12 -8.81
N SER A 53 -4.77 10.11 -9.68
CA SER A 53 -5.08 8.71 -9.30
C SER A 53 -4.07 8.15 -8.28
N ALA A 54 -2.79 8.49 -8.41
CA ALA A 54 -1.76 8.13 -7.43
C ALA A 54 -2.09 8.70 -6.04
N MET A 55 -2.48 9.97 -5.96
CA MET A 55 -2.84 10.62 -4.70
C MET A 55 -4.07 9.97 -4.05
N ILE A 56 -5.09 9.64 -4.84
CA ILE A 56 -6.29 8.95 -4.32
C ILE A 56 -5.91 7.59 -3.72
N LEU A 57 -5.14 6.78 -4.45
CA LEU A 57 -4.66 5.48 -3.95
C LEU A 57 -3.80 5.64 -2.69
N HIS A 58 -2.99 6.69 -2.63
CA HIS A 58 -2.16 7.00 -1.48
C HIS A 58 -3.03 7.26 -0.23
N ILE A 59 -4.03 8.13 -0.34
CA ILE A 59 -4.97 8.42 0.76
C ILE A 59 -5.73 7.16 1.19
N ILE A 60 -6.25 6.37 0.24
CA ILE A 60 -6.97 5.12 0.54
C ILE A 60 -6.08 4.14 1.29
N SER A 61 -4.80 4.01 0.90
CA SER A 61 -3.87 3.10 1.55
C SER A 61 -3.55 3.51 3.00
N ILE A 62 -3.37 4.81 3.25
CA ILE A 62 -3.13 5.35 4.60
C ILE A 62 -4.39 5.18 5.47
N ALA A 63 -5.56 5.58 4.95
CA ALA A 63 -6.83 5.42 5.64
C ALA A 63 -7.12 3.94 5.93
N GLY A 64 -6.81 3.05 4.99
CA GLY A 64 -6.91 1.61 5.15
C GLY A 64 -6.02 1.07 6.26
N LEU A 65 -4.75 1.50 6.34
CA LEU A 65 -3.81 1.09 7.38
C LEU A 65 -4.22 1.57 8.78
N LEU A 66 -4.77 2.79 8.89
CA LEU A 66 -5.24 3.36 10.16
C LEU A 66 -6.63 2.87 10.56
N SER A 67 -7.38 2.29 9.63
CA SER A 67 -8.73 1.79 9.89
C SER A 67 -8.72 0.50 10.71
N LYS A 68 -9.68 0.40 11.64
CA LYS A 68 -9.99 -0.83 12.37
C LYS A 68 -10.28 -2.00 11.41
N TRP A 69 -10.78 -1.72 10.19
CA TRP A 69 -11.09 -2.74 9.17
C TRP A 69 -9.88 -3.56 8.75
N ALA A 70 -8.71 -2.93 8.57
CA ALA A 70 -7.50 -3.64 8.22
C ALA A 70 -6.95 -4.43 9.42
N SER A 71 -7.19 -3.97 10.65
CA SER A 71 -6.77 -4.67 11.86
C SER A 71 -7.55 -5.95 12.14
N TYR A 72 -8.72 -6.16 11.54
CA TYR A 72 -9.45 -7.42 11.69
C TYR A 72 -8.76 -8.56 10.94
N ARG A 73 -8.49 -9.66 11.67
CA ARG A 73 -8.03 -10.90 11.06
C ARG A 73 -9.08 -11.47 10.12
N THR A 74 -8.62 -12.00 9.00
CA THR A 74 -9.50 -12.69 8.05
C THR A 74 -9.82 -14.09 8.55
N ARG A 75 -10.95 -14.68 8.13
CA ARG A 75 -11.30 -16.08 8.47
C ARG A 75 -10.16 -17.06 8.15
N SER A 76 -9.45 -16.81 7.04
CA SER A 76 -8.28 -17.59 6.60
C SER A 76 -7.02 -17.49 7.48
N GLU A 77 -6.98 -16.57 8.44
CA GLU A 77 -5.90 -16.46 9.44
C GLU A 77 -6.27 -17.12 10.77
N VAL A 78 -7.57 -17.21 11.05
CA VAL A 78 -8.08 -17.87 12.25
C VAL A 78 -8.04 -19.39 12.06
N SER A 79 -8.45 -19.90 10.89
CA SER A 79 -8.49 -21.33 10.57
C SER A 79 -7.12 -22.01 10.44
N THR A 80 -6.02 -21.26 10.52
CA THR A 80 -4.64 -21.79 10.47
C THR A 80 -4.02 -21.95 11.86
N LEU A 81 -4.77 -21.61 12.91
CA LEU A 81 -4.36 -21.74 14.32
C LEU A 81 -5.06 -22.91 15.03
N ASP A 82 -6.01 -23.57 14.38
CA ASP A 82 -6.66 -24.82 14.81
C ASP A 82 -5.98 -26.01 14.12
#